data_AF-A0A9N9T357-F1
#
_entry.id   AF-A0A9N9T357-F1
#
_cell.length_a   1.000
_cell.length_b   1.000
_cell.length_c   1.000
_cell.angle_alpha   90.00
_cell.angle_beta   90.00
_cell.angle_gamma   90.00
#
_symmetry.space_group_name_H-M   'P 1'
#
loop_
_entity.id
_entity.type
_entity.pdbx_description
1 polymer ?
#
loop_
_entity_poly.entity_id
_entity_poly.type
_entity_poly.pdbx_seq_one_letter_code
_entity_poly.pdbx_strand_id
1 'polypeptide(L)'
;MLKLFESYLALQDLEKKRQFLYKHLKPIKVMYRYVQAKNPRKENYAFYFEVEGVLKRVCKTMVKNTLDINDRPIRTVIDKSEGVFLKGDQRGRRKKHFTVCETIKNKIRVHIKSIPKIESHYLRAQISREYIDGGKTITDLHRDYVDQCKRDGC
;
A
#
# COMPACT_ATOMS: atom_id res chain seq x y z
N MET A 1 16.26 14.37 -25.29
CA MET A 1 15.73 14.19 -23.92
C MET A 1 14.24 13.88 -23.91
N LEU A 2 13.38 14.59 -24.65
CA LEU A 2 11.92 14.36 -24.68
C LEU A 2 11.47 12.91 -24.97
N LYS A 3 12.17 12.20 -25.87
CA LYS A 3 11.86 10.80 -26.22
C LYS A 3 11.90 9.82 -25.04
N LEU A 4 12.80 10.01 -24.07
CA LEU A 4 12.88 9.14 -22.87
C LEU A 4 11.71 9.40 -21.92
N PHE A 5 11.31 10.66 -21.80
CA PHE A 5 10.17 11.05 -20.99
C PHE A 5 8.87 10.51 -21.58
N GLU A 6 8.65 10.72 -22.88
CA GLU A 6 7.46 10.24 -23.61
C GLU A 6 7.34 8.72 -23.54
N SER A 7 8.43 7.99 -23.79
CA SER A 7 8.42 6.53 -23.69
C SER A 7 8.11 6.04 -22.28
N TYR A 8 8.61 6.72 -21.24
CA TYR A 8 8.30 6.40 -19.85
C TYR A 8 6.85 6.71 -19.47
N LEU A 9 6.31 7.84 -19.93
CA LEU A 9 4.92 8.23 -19.68
C LEU A 9 3.93 7.32 -20.41
N ALA A 10 4.25 6.88 -21.62
CA ALA A 10 3.42 5.98 -22.42
C ALA A 10 3.18 4.61 -21.73
N LEU A 11 4.05 4.21 -20.79
CA LEU A 11 3.85 3.01 -19.97
C LEU A 11 2.71 3.25 -18.98
N GLN A 12 1.52 2.72 -19.24
CA GLN A 12 0.40 2.88 -18.30
C GLN A 12 0.55 2.04 -17.02
N ASP A 13 1.19 0.88 -17.11
CA ASP A 13 1.36 -0.03 -15.98
C ASP A 13 2.53 0.36 -15.07
N LEU A 14 2.27 0.41 -13.77
CA LEU A 14 3.27 0.67 -12.74
C LEU A 14 4.40 -0.35 -12.75
N GLU A 15 4.10 -1.61 -13.07
CA GLU A 15 5.10 -2.66 -13.15
C GLU A 15 6.06 -2.42 -14.32
N LYS A 16 5.53 -2.05 -15.49
CA LYS A 16 6.34 -1.66 -16.66
C LYS A 16 7.19 -0.43 -16.37
N LYS A 17 6.65 0.60 -15.72
CA LYS A 17 7.44 1.78 -15.29
C LYS A 17 8.62 1.40 -14.38
N ARG A 18 8.41 0.45 -13.47
CA ARG A 18 9.48 -0.06 -12.60
C ARG A 18 10.53 -0.85 -13.37
N GLN A 19 10.12 -1.70 -14.31
CA GLN A 19 11.04 -2.44 -15.18
C GLN A 19 11.87 -1.51 -16.04
N PHE A 20 11.27 -0.45 -16.59
CA PHE A 20 11.98 0.60 -17.32
C PHE A 20 13.07 1.23 -16.45
N LEU A 21 12.73 1.67 -15.24
CA LEU A 21 13.70 2.22 -14.30
C LEU A 21 14.81 1.22 -13.96
N TYR A 22 14.46 -0.05 -13.79
CA TYR A 22 15.42 -1.11 -13.47
C TYR A 22 16.44 -1.35 -14.58
N LYS A 23 16.04 -1.28 -15.86
CA LYS A 23 16.96 -1.34 -17.00
C LYS A 23 18.04 -0.24 -16.93
N HIS A 24 17.70 0.90 -16.35
CA HIS A 24 18.58 2.07 -16.23
C HIS A 24 19.37 2.12 -14.90
N LEU A 25 19.22 1.11 -14.04
CA LEU A 25 19.89 0.99 -12.74
C LEU A 25 20.85 -0.20 -12.77
N LYS A 26 22.10 0.00 -12.33
CA LYS A 26 23.04 -1.10 -12.12
C LYS A 26 23.67 -1.03 -10.73
N PRO A 27 23.69 -2.13 -9.96
CA PRO A 27 24.37 -2.16 -8.67
C PRO A 27 25.88 -1.96 -8.87
N ILE A 28 26.48 -1.12 -8.04
CA ILE A 28 27.94 -0.89 -8.03
C ILE A 28 28.55 -1.91 -7.08
N LYS A 29 29.12 -2.98 -7.65
CA LYS A 29 29.91 -3.95 -6.89
C LYS A 29 31.30 -3.37 -6.65
N VAL A 30 31.62 -3.12 -5.38
CA VAL A 30 32.98 -2.78 -4.93
C VAL A 30 33.80 -4.06 -4.84
N MET A 31 35.04 -4.03 -5.37
CA MET A 31 35.92 -5.21 -5.36
C MET A 31 36.31 -5.65 -3.95
N TYR A 32 36.50 -4.69 -3.05
CA TYR A 32 36.85 -4.92 -1.65
C TYR A 32 35.89 -4.13 -0.78
N ARG A 33 35.30 -4.81 0.20
CA ARG A 33 34.37 -4.20 1.15
C ARG A 33 34.58 -4.79 2.53
N TYR A 34 35.22 -4.03 3.42
CA TYR A 34 35.34 -4.41 4.81
C TYR A 34 34.11 -3.90 5.56
N VAL A 35 33.20 -4.78 5.96
CA VAL A 35 32.01 -4.39 6.73
C VAL A 35 31.86 -5.26 7.96
N GLN A 36 32.06 -4.66 9.13
CA GLN A 36 31.87 -5.32 10.44
C GLN A 36 30.58 -4.90 11.15
N ALA A 37 29.65 -4.25 10.43
CA ALA A 37 28.39 -3.80 10.99
C ALA A 37 27.31 -4.89 10.91
N LYS A 38 26.52 -5.06 11.99
CA LYS A 38 25.36 -5.96 12.05
C LYS A 38 24.32 -5.67 10.94
N ASN A 39 24.14 -4.41 10.59
CA ASN A 39 23.28 -3.94 9.50
C ASN A 39 24.09 -3.04 8.54
N PRO A 40 24.75 -3.61 7.54
CA PRO A 40 25.54 -2.84 6.59
C PRO A 40 24.64 -1.97 5.69
N ARG A 41 25.15 -0.81 5.26
CA ARG A 41 24.45 0.04 4.27
C ARG A 41 24.20 -0.75 2.98
N LYS A 42 23.05 -0.58 2.35
CA LYS A 42 22.75 -1.20 1.04
C LYS A 42 23.75 -0.75 -0.03
N GLU A 43 23.89 -1.56 -1.07
CA GLU A 43 24.74 -1.25 -2.22
C GLU A 43 24.31 0.05 -2.91
N ASN A 44 25.29 0.76 -3.48
CA ASN A 44 25.02 1.93 -4.29
C ASN A 44 24.65 1.51 -5.72
N TYR A 45 23.88 2.34 -6.40
CA TYR A 45 23.46 2.10 -7.79
C TYR A 45 24.00 3.21 -8.69
N ALA A 46 24.51 2.81 -9.85
CA ALA A 46 24.83 3.67 -10.96
C ALA A 46 23.63 3.77 -11.91
N PHE A 47 23.46 4.95 -12.50
CA PHE A 47 22.35 5.26 -13.39
C PHE A 47 22.86 5.41 -14.82
N TYR A 48 22.09 4.90 -15.79
CA TYR A 48 22.46 4.92 -17.20
C TYR A 48 21.25 5.28 -18.07
N PHE A 49 21.47 6.04 -19.14
CA PHE A 49 20.51 6.17 -20.22
C PHE A 49 21.10 5.65 -21.52
N GLU A 50 20.24 5.05 -22.33
CA GLU A 50 20.61 4.55 -23.66
C GLU A 50 20.41 5.69 -24.67
N VAL A 51 21.49 6.09 -25.33
CA VAL A 51 21.48 7.12 -26.38
C VAL A 51 22.19 6.52 -27.58
N GLU A 52 21.48 6.39 -28.70
CA GLU A 52 22.02 5.82 -29.94
C GLU A 52 22.62 4.40 -29.74
N GLY A 53 21.96 3.58 -28.91
CA GLY A 53 22.41 2.21 -28.59
C GLY A 53 23.55 2.14 -27.57
N VAL A 54 24.07 3.29 -27.10
CA VAL A 54 25.16 3.33 -26.11
C VAL A 54 24.63 3.73 -24.74
N LEU A 55 24.98 2.94 -23.71
CA LEU A 55 24.67 3.26 -22.32
C LEU A 55 25.60 4.37 -21.81
N LYS A 56 25.05 5.58 -21.65
CA LYS A 56 25.73 6.73 -21.05
C LYS A 56 25.43 6.78 -19.56
N ARG A 57 26.48 6.88 -18.73
CA ARG A 57 26.34 7.05 -17.27
C ARG A 57 25.80 8.44 -16.97
N VAL A 58 24.83 8.52 -16.07
CA VAL A 58 24.19 9.77 -15.66
C VAL A 58 24.11 9.88 -14.15
N CYS A 59 23.88 11.09 -13.64
CA CYS A 59 23.64 11.29 -12.23
C CYS A 59 22.17 11.00 -11.86
N LYS A 60 21.92 10.76 -10.58
CA LYS A 60 20.57 10.53 -10.05
C LYS A 60 19.62 11.70 -10.34
N THR A 61 20.11 12.94 -10.24
CA THR A 61 19.32 14.15 -10.49
C THR A 61 18.84 14.20 -11.94
N MET A 62 19.69 13.81 -12.89
CA MET A 62 19.33 13.77 -14.30
C MET A 62 18.21 12.76 -14.55
N VAL A 63 18.24 11.58 -13.92
CA VAL A 63 17.15 10.59 -14.05
C VAL A 63 15.83 11.15 -13.52
N LYS A 64 15.84 11.74 -12.32
CA LYS A 64 14.65 12.34 -11.71
C LYS A 64 14.03 13.41 -12.61
N ASN A 65 14.86 14.34 -13.10
CA ASN A 65 14.40 15.47 -13.90
C ASN A 65 13.98 15.01 -15.31
N THR A 66 14.66 14.02 -15.89
CA THR A 66 14.34 13.52 -17.24
C THR A 66 13.04 12.71 -17.27
N LEU A 67 12.76 11.95 -16.22
CA LEU A 67 11.56 11.10 -16.14
C LEU A 67 10.41 11.75 -15.34
N ASP A 68 10.63 12.98 -14.86
CA ASP A 68 9.74 13.70 -13.93
C ASP A 68 9.28 12.84 -12.74
N ILE A 69 10.27 12.31 -12.00
CA ILE A 69 10.01 11.43 -10.85
C ILE A 69 10.74 11.89 -9.59
N ASN A 70 10.12 11.59 -8.46
CA ASN A 70 10.73 11.69 -7.14
C ASN A 70 11.68 10.52 -6.85
N ASP A 71 12.29 10.51 -5.66
CA ASP A 71 13.23 9.44 -5.27
C ASP A 71 12.53 8.10 -4.94
N ARG A 72 11.24 8.16 -4.63
CA ARG A 72 10.48 7.00 -4.14
C ARG A 72 10.41 5.84 -5.15
N PRO A 73 10.11 6.05 -6.45
CA PRO A 73 10.14 4.97 -7.44
C PRO A 73 11.52 4.30 -7.55
N ILE A 74 12.60 5.08 -7.50
CA ILE A 74 13.99 4.58 -7.57
C ILE A 74 14.26 3.65 -6.39
N ARG A 75 13.98 4.10 -5.16
CA ARG A 75 14.14 3.27 -3.94
C ARG A 75 13.30 2.00 -3.99
N THR A 76 12.06 2.13 -4.44
CA THR A 76 11.14 0.98 -4.55
C THR A 76 11.67 -0.08 -5.52
N VAL A 77 12.23 0.34 -6.66
CA VAL A 77 12.81 -0.57 -7.65
C VAL A 77 14.03 -1.28 -7.07
N ILE A 78 14.92 -0.55 -6.38
CA ILE A 78 16.08 -1.13 -5.69
C ILE A 78 15.64 -2.15 -4.64
N ASP A 79 14.68 -1.81 -3.78
CA ASP A 79 14.20 -2.67 -2.70
C ASP A 79 13.46 -3.92 -3.20
N LYS A 80 12.87 -3.85 -4.41
CA LYS A 80 12.16 -4.97 -5.05
C LYS A 80 13.03 -5.78 -6.01
N SER A 81 14.27 -5.36 -6.24
CA SER A 81 15.20 -6.08 -7.10
C SER A 81 15.76 -7.30 -6.38
N GLU A 82 15.63 -8.46 -7.00
CA GLU A 82 16.25 -9.72 -6.59
C GLU A 82 17.05 -10.26 -7.78
N GLY A 83 18.35 -9.98 -7.80
CA GLY A 83 19.25 -10.43 -8.87
C GLY A 83 18.93 -9.78 -10.21
N VAL A 84 18.27 -10.51 -11.11
CA VAL A 84 17.91 -10.04 -12.46
C VAL A 84 16.42 -9.66 -12.55
N PHE A 85 15.61 -10.02 -11.55
CA PHE A 85 14.16 -9.87 -11.60
C PHE A 85 13.64 -8.84 -10.61
N LEU A 86 12.55 -8.18 -10.98
CA LEU A 86 11.78 -7.32 -10.08
C LEU A 86 10.55 -8.06 -9.58
N LYS A 87 10.31 -8.01 -8.27
CA LYS A 87 9.04 -8.49 -7.71
C LYS A 87 7.85 -7.69 -8.26
N GLY A 88 6.84 -8.41 -8.73
CA GLY A 88 5.60 -7.83 -9.26
C GLY A 88 4.83 -6.98 -8.25
N ASP A 89 3.86 -6.21 -8.74
CA ASP A 89 2.98 -5.45 -7.86
C ASP A 89 1.91 -6.33 -7.20
N GLN A 90 1.81 -6.23 -5.87
CA GLN A 90 0.87 -7.01 -5.05
C GLN A 90 -0.18 -6.12 -4.36
N ARG A 91 -0.32 -4.85 -4.76
CA ARG A 91 -1.36 -3.99 -4.19
C ARG A 91 -2.73 -4.56 -4.54
N GLY A 92 -3.64 -4.59 -3.57
CA GLY A 92 -4.98 -5.19 -3.72
C GLY A 92 -4.99 -6.73 -3.82
N ARG A 93 -3.82 -7.40 -3.91
CA ARG A 93 -3.72 -8.86 -4.10
C ARG A 93 -3.44 -9.61 -2.80
N ARG A 94 -4.14 -9.29 -1.70
CA ARG A 94 -4.09 -10.10 -0.46
C ARG A 94 -5.13 -11.19 -0.52
N LYS A 95 -4.70 -12.45 -0.59
CA LYS A 95 -5.59 -13.61 -0.75
C LYS A 95 -6.29 -14.08 0.53
N LYS A 96 -5.94 -13.56 1.71
CA LYS A 96 -6.50 -14.02 3.00
C LYS A 96 -6.53 -12.89 4.02
N HIS A 97 -7.61 -12.10 4.02
CA HIS A 97 -7.97 -11.38 5.23
C HIS A 97 -8.65 -12.38 6.17
N PHE A 98 -8.30 -12.35 7.46
CA PHE A 98 -9.03 -13.10 8.46
C PHE A 98 -10.50 -12.66 8.40
N THR A 99 -11.38 -13.62 8.12
CA THR A 99 -12.82 -13.38 8.09
C THR A 99 -13.40 -14.02 9.33
N VAL A 100 -14.06 -13.20 10.15
CA VAL A 100 -14.85 -13.67 11.29
C VAL A 100 -15.96 -14.60 10.76
N CYS A 101 -16.20 -15.73 11.42
CA CYS A 101 -17.23 -16.66 10.99
C CYS A 101 -18.63 -16.00 10.99
N GLU A 102 -19.52 -16.47 10.11
CA GLU A 102 -20.84 -15.83 9.92
C GLU A 102 -21.69 -15.89 11.19
N THR A 103 -21.53 -16.92 12.01
CA THR A 103 -22.19 -17.07 13.31
C THR A 103 -21.87 -15.91 14.25
N ILE A 104 -20.60 -15.53 14.38
CA ILE A 104 -20.20 -14.41 15.24
C ILE A 104 -20.71 -13.09 14.68
N LYS A 105 -20.66 -12.89 13.35
CA LYS A 105 -21.24 -11.68 12.72
C LYS A 105 -22.74 -11.58 12.99
N ASN A 106 -23.46 -12.69 12.92
CA ASN A 106 -24.89 -12.71 13.20
C ASN A 106 -25.19 -12.37 14.66
N LYS A 107 -24.42 -12.91 15.62
CA LYS A 107 -24.54 -12.52 17.04
C LYS A 107 -24.36 -11.01 17.24
N ILE A 108 -23.34 -10.43 16.60
CA ILE A 108 -23.09 -8.98 16.66
C ILE A 108 -24.25 -8.19 16.01
N ARG A 109 -24.75 -8.62 14.85
CA ARG A 109 -25.90 -7.96 14.18
C ARG A 109 -27.16 -8.00 15.03
N VAL A 110 -27.43 -9.13 15.71
CA VAL A 110 -28.57 -9.28 16.62
C VAL A 110 -28.44 -8.31 17.79
N HIS A 111 -27.25 -8.23 18.40
CA HIS A 111 -26.98 -7.26 19.45
C HIS A 111 -27.20 -5.82 18.99
N ILE A 112 -26.64 -5.42 17.83
CA ILE A 112 -26.84 -4.07 17.27
C ILE A 112 -28.33 -3.77 17.04
N LYS A 113 -29.12 -4.74 16.56
CA LYS A 113 -30.56 -4.57 16.35
C LYS A 113 -31.37 -4.49 17.64
N SER A 114 -30.84 -4.98 18.76
CA SER A 114 -31.50 -4.88 20.08
C SER A 114 -31.38 -3.49 20.72
N ILE A 115 -30.46 -2.65 20.23
CA ILE A 115 -30.26 -1.30 20.75
C ILE A 115 -31.45 -0.42 20.30
N PRO A 116 -32.09 0.32 21.22
CA PRO A 116 -33.16 1.25 20.89
C PRO A 116 -32.71 2.28 19.85
N LYS A 117 -33.58 2.50 18.86
CA LYS A 117 -33.34 3.47 17.78
C LYS A 117 -34.36 4.58 17.82
N ILE A 118 -33.95 5.72 17.31
CA ILE A 118 -34.73 6.94 17.21
C ILE A 118 -34.75 7.37 15.76
N GLU A 119 -35.90 7.87 15.32
CA GLU A 119 -36.06 8.45 13.99
C GLU A 119 -35.26 9.76 13.85
N SER A 120 -34.79 10.06 12.64
CA SER A 120 -34.22 11.39 12.36
C SER A 120 -35.30 12.48 12.50
N HIS A 121 -35.28 13.18 13.64
CA HIS A 121 -36.24 14.24 13.98
C HIS A 121 -36.34 15.34 12.89
N TYR A 122 -35.23 15.65 12.20
CA TYR A 122 -35.13 16.79 11.30
C TYR A 122 -35.50 16.51 9.83
N LEU A 123 -35.67 15.24 9.41
CA LEU A 123 -35.84 14.87 8.00
C LEU A 123 -36.91 13.79 7.76
N ARG A 124 -37.94 13.73 8.62
CA ARG A 124 -39.00 12.70 8.61
C ARG A 124 -39.70 12.49 7.27
N ALA A 125 -39.74 13.50 6.40
CA ALA A 125 -40.40 13.39 5.09
C ALA A 125 -39.52 12.81 3.97
N GLN A 126 -38.19 12.71 4.15
CA GLN A 126 -37.25 12.51 3.04
C GLN A 126 -36.33 11.29 3.19
N ILE A 127 -36.16 10.74 4.40
CA ILE A 127 -35.30 9.58 4.67
C ILE A 127 -35.85 8.68 5.78
N SER A 128 -35.82 7.37 5.57
CA SER A 128 -36.21 6.32 6.53
C SER A 128 -35.05 5.85 7.42
N ARG A 129 -34.07 6.73 7.70
CA ARG A 129 -32.87 6.36 8.47
C ARG A 129 -33.15 6.42 9.97
N GLU A 130 -32.81 5.34 10.66
CA GLU A 130 -32.88 5.23 12.11
C GLU A 130 -31.48 5.45 12.72
N TYR A 131 -31.44 6.11 13.88
CA TYR A 131 -30.21 6.45 14.60
C TYR A 131 -30.24 5.86 15.99
N ILE A 132 -29.09 5.56 16.56
CA ILE A 132 -28.98 5.23 17.99
C ILE A 132 -29.01 6.56 18.75
N ASP A 133 -29.79 6.64 19.84
CA ASP A 133 -30.03 7.83 20.68
C ASP A 133 -28.75 8.53 21.18
N GLY A 134 -27.60 7.86 21.12
CA GLY A 134 -26.31 8.44 21.51
C GLY A 134 -26.09 8.55 23.02
N GLY A 135 -27.06 8.14 23.84
CA GLY A 135 -26.92 8.07 25.31
C GLY A 135 -25.89 7.06 25.82
N LYS A 136 -25.39 6.16 24.95
CA LYS A 136 -24.29 5.22 25.26
C LYS A 136 -23.15 5.40 24.29
N THR A 137 -21.92 5.35 24.81
CA THR A 137 -20.73 5.33 23.96
C THR A 137 -20.55 3.96 23.30
N ILE A 138 -19.73 3.89 22.25
CA ILE A 138 -19.37 2.61 21.62
C ILE A 138 -18.77 1.63 22.65
N THR A 139 -18.04 2.14 23.65
CA THR A 139 -17.47 1.33 24.73
C THR A 139 -18.56 0.72 25.62
N ASP A 140 -19.62 1.47 25.92
CA ASP A 140 -20.74 0.98 26.73
C ASP A 140 -21.54 -0.09 25.98
N LEU A 141 -21.78 0.11 24.68
CA LEU A 141 -22.41 -0.89 23.83
C LEU A 141 -21.59 -2.19 23.77
N HIS A 142 -20.26 -2.09 23.72
CA HIS A 142 -19.39 -3.27 23.79
C HIS A 142 -19.51 -3.98 25.14
N ARG A 143 -19.59 -3.25 26.26
CA ARG A 143 -19.77 -3.85 27.59
C ARG A 143 -21.11 -4.59 27.69
N ASP A 144 -22.18 -3.97 27.20
CA ASP A 144 -23.50 -4.60 27.13
C ASP A 144 -23.46 -5.92 26.34
N TYR A 145 -22.76 -5.94 25.20
CA TYR A 145 -22.58 -7.15 24.39
C TYR A 145 -21.80 -8.23 25.13
N VAL A 146 -20.70 -7.87 25.79
CA VAL A 146 -19.88 -8.83 26.55
C VAL A 146 -20.70 -9.44 27.70
N ASP A 147 -21.48 -8.63 28.40
CA ASP A 147 -22.33 -9.12 29.48
C ASP A 147 -23.48 -9.99 28.94
N GLN A 148 -24.03 -9.67 27.77
CA GLN A 148 -24.96 -10.55 27.07
C GLN A 148 -24.30 -11.90 26.73
N CYS A 149 -23.09 -11.91 26.18
CA CYS A 149 -22.37 -13.16 25.88
C CYS A 149 -22.10 -14.02 27.12
N LYS A 150 -21.80 -13.40 28.27
CA LYS A 150 -21.63 -14.12 29.55
C LYS A 150 -22.94 -14.76 30.02
N ARG A 151 -24.08 -14.07 29.85
CA ARG A 151 -25.41 -14.61 30.19
C ARG A 151 -25.81 -15.77 29.28
N ASP A 152 -25.49 -15.67 27.99
CA ASP A 152 -25.82 -16.67 26.97
C ASP A 152 -24.86 -17.88 26.98
N GLY A 153 -23.88 -17.92 27.90
CA GLY A 153 -22.97 -19.05 28.07
C GLY A 153 -22.00 -19.31 26.89
N CYS A 154 -21.56 -18.24 26.22
CA CYS A 154 -20.62 -18.32 25.09
C CYS A 154 -19.15 -18.49 25.48
#